data_AF-A0A0C3DGM9-F1
#
_entry.id   AF-A0A0C3DGM9-F1
#
_cell.length_a   1.000
_cell.length_b   1.000
_cell.length_c   1.000
_cell.angle_alpha   90.00
_cell.angle_beta   90.00
_cell.angle_gamma   90.00
#
_symmetry.space_group_name_H-M   'P 1'
#
loop_
_entity.id
_entity.type
_entity.pdbx_description
1 polymer ?
#
loop_
_entity_poly.entity_id
_entity_poly.type
_entity_poly.pdbx_seq_one_letter_code
_entity_poly.pdbx_strand_id
1 'polypeptide(L)'
;RVVFVFSFKGPVRPPFNRVIQVIHHSNKPIVFVDIPNGWDVEKGPSVEGSMIMLDILVSLMAPKEGARTFKGRHFLGGRFVPRALENRFKLNLPKHSGVDQVVEL
;
A
#
# COMPACT_ATOMS: atom_id res chain seq x y z
N ARG A 1 3.76 -10.21 10.21
CA ARG A 1 2.50 -10.91 9.80
C ARG A 1 1.90 -10.07 8.69
N VAL A 2 1.56 -10.66 7.55
CA VAL A 2 1.04 -9.92 6.39
C VAL A 2 -0.49 -9.91 6.45
N VAL A 3 -1.08 -8.74 6.24
CA VAL A 3 -2.53 -8.53 6.28
C VAL A 3 -2.95 -8.15 4.88
N PHE A 4 -3.61 -9.07 4.20
CA PHE A 4 -4.18 -8.80 2.88
C PHE A 4 -5.60 -8.27 3.08
N VAL A 5 -5.83 -7.01 2.73
CA VAL A 5 -7.19 -6.50 2.60
C VAL A 5 -7.26 -5.72 1.30
N PHE A 6 -8.15 -6.16 0.42
CA PHE A 6 -8.42 -5.50 -0.85
C PHE A 6 -9.42 -4.37 -0.63
N SER A 7 -9.21 -3.27 -1.37
CA SER A 7 -10.00 -2.05 -1.47
C SER A 7 -11.42 -2.14 -0.90
N PHE A 8 -11.54 -1.94 0.41
CA PHE A 8 -12.83 -1.83 1.07
C PHE A 8 -13.26 -0.37 1.10
N LYS A 9 -14.48 -0.09 0.64
CA LYS A 9 -15.13 1.19 0.85
C LYS A 9 -16.03 1.10 2.09
N GLY A 10 -15.89 2.06 3.00
CA GLY A 10 -16.66 2.12 4.25
C GLY A 10 -15.92 1.54 5.46
N PRO A 11 -16.53 1.61 6.66
CA PRO A 11 -15.89 1.22 7.92
C PRO A 11 -15.58 -0.28 7.97
N VAL A 12 -14.49 -0.63 8.66
CA VAL A 12 -14.11 -2.02 8.91
C VAL A 12 -15.21 -2.71 9.73
N ARG A 13 -15.77 -3.81 9.20
CA ARG A 13 -16.84 -4.58 9.85
C ARG A 13 -16.31 -5.82 10.57
N PRO A 14 -17.06 -6.37 11.55
CA PRO A 14 -16.75 -7.68 12.11
C PRO A 14 -16.66 -8.78 11.05
N PRO A 15 -15.73 -9.75 11.20
CA PRO A 15 -14.78 -9.91 12.30
C PRO A 15 -13.45 -9.16 12.11
N PHE A 16 -13.26 -8.44 10.99
CA PHE A 16 -11.99 -7.82 10.63
C PHE A 16 -11.57 -6.70 11.58
N ASN A 17 -12.53 -6.03 12.24
CA ASN A 17 -12.26 -5.05 13.29
C ASN A 17 -11.38 -5.64 14.40
N ARG A 18 -11.64 -6.89 14.82
CA ARG A 18 -10.85 -7.57 15.85
C ARG A 18 -9.46 -7.94 15.35
N VAL A 19 -9.35 -8.36 14.09
CA VAL A 19 -8.07 -8.70 13.47
C VAL A 19 -7.16 -7.47 13.42
N ILE A 20 -7.67 -6.33 12.95
CA ILE A 20 -6.94 -5.05 12.92
C ILE A 20 -6.47 -4.63 14.31
N GLN A 21 -7.33 -4.76 15.34
CA GLN A 21 -6.92 -4.50 16.72
C GLN A 21 -5.76 -5.39 17.16
N VAL A 22 -5.82 -6.70 16.90
CA VAL A 22 -4.73 -7.63 17.28
C VAL A 22 -3.42 -7.29 16.57
N ILE A 23 -3.49 -6.89 15.29
CA ILE A 23 -2.31 -6.46 14.54
C ILE A 23 -1.70 -5.21 15.18
N HIS A 24 -2.52 -4.20 15.49
CA HIS A 24 -2.08 -2.96 16.11
C HIS A 24 -1.38 -3.20 17.46
N HIS A 25 -1.91 -4.08 18.31
CA HIS A 25 -1.32 -4.38 19.61
C HIS A 25 -0.14 -5.36 19.56
N SER A 26 0.27 -5.83 18.37
CA SER A 26 1.33 -6.84 18.27
C SER A 26 2.75 -6.29 18.41
N ASN A 27 2.93 -4.95 18.35
CA ASN A 27 4.24 -4.28 18.34
C ASN A 27 5.21 -4.85 17.28
N LYS A 28 4.67 -5.38 16.17
CA LYS A 28 5.45 -5.87 15.04
C LYS A 28 5.28 -4.92 13.85
N PRO A 29 6.30 -4.82 12.97
CA PRO A 29 6.17 -4.03 11.75
C PRO A 29 4.95 -4.45 10.93
N ILE A 30 4.17 -3.47 10.51
CA ILE A 30 2.98 -3.64 9.68
C ILE A 30 3.35 -3.35 8.23
N VAL A 31 3.14 -4.35 7.38
CA VAL A 31 3.32 -4.26 5.94
C VAL A 31 1.95 -4.26 5.28
N PHE A 32 1.67 -3.24 4.48
CA PHE A 32 0.47 -3.16 3.66
C PHE A 32 0.79 -3.35 2.18
N VAL A 33 -0.12 -4.02 1.49
CA VAL A 33 -0.03 -4.23 0.04
C VAL A 33 -1.04 -3.32 -0.64
N ASP A 34 -0.54 -2.57 -1.61
CA ASP A 34 -1.22 -1.66 -2.52
C ASP A 34 -1.75 -0.34 -1.94
N ILE A 35 -2.85 -0.40 -1.19
CA ILE A 35 -3.44 0.76 -0.51
C ILE A 35 -3.95 0.34 0.86
N PRO A 36 -3.69 1.13 1.93
CA PRO A 36 -4.19 0.79 3.25
C PRO A 36 -5.71 0.86 3.36
N ASN A 37 -6.26 0.02 4.24
CA ASN A 37 -7.69 0.10 4.56
C ASN A 37 -8.06 1.46 5.12
N GLY A 38 -9.18 2.00 4.66
CA GLY A 38 -9.68 3.30 5.13
C GLY A 38 -8.93 4.49 4.54
N TRP A 39 -7.89 4.27 3.73
CA TRP A 39 -7.30 5.33 2.93
C TRP A 39 -8.13 5.51 1.66
N ASP A 40 -8.39 6.77 1.33
CA ASP A 40 -8.88 7.12 0.02
C ASP A 40 -7.77 6.91 -1.01
N VAL A 41 -8.10 6.34 -2.17
CA VAL A 41 -7.14 6.01 -3.22
C VAL A 41 -6.42 7.25 -3.75
N GLU A 42 -7.03 8.42 -3.65
CA GLU A 42 -6.49 9.69 -4.13
C GLU A 42 -6.08 10.61 -2.99
N LYS A 43 -6.92 10.72 -1.96
CA LYS A 43 -6.71 11.68 -0.86
C LYS A 43 -5.84 11.13 0.27
N GLY A 44 -5.63 9.81 0.32
CA GLY A 44 -4.85 9.15 1.37
C GLY A 44 -5.64 8.98 2.67
N PRO A 45 -4.97 8.96 3.84
CA PRO A 45 -5.62 8.67 5.12
C PRO A 45 -6.66 9.75 5.47
N SER A 46 -7.86 9.32 5.85
CA SER A 46 -8.80 10.16 6.60
C SER A 46 -8.43 10.20 8.10
N VAL A 47 -8.96 11.16 8.85
CA VAL A 47 -8.70 11.27 10.31
C VAL A 47 -9.07 9.97 11.05
N GLU A 48 -10.13 9.27 10.62
CA GLU A 48 -10.52 7.95 11.15
C GLU A 48 -9.66 6.79 10.58
N GLY A 49 -9.17 6.91 9.34
CA GLY A 49 -8.29 5.93 8.68
C GLY A 49 -6.82 6.00 9.13
N SER A 50 -6.47 6.97 9.97
CA SER A 50 -5.13 7.15 10.56
C SER A 50 -4.77 6.11 11.63
N MET A 51 -5.72 5.26 12.03
CA MET A 51 -5.57 4.30 13.14
C MET A 51 -4.56 3.17 12.89
N ILE A 52 -4.01 3.01 11.68
CA ILE A 52 -2.96 2.02 11.42
C ILE A 52 -1.63 2.75 11.22
N MET A 53 -0.76 2.65 12.21
CA MET A 53 0.64 3.03 12.05
C MET A 53 1.31 2.02 11.12
N LEU A 54 1.57 2.44 9.88
CA LEU A 54 2.15 1.59 8.84
C LEU A 54 3.65 1.83 8.76
N ASP A 55 4.42 0.75 8.86
CA ASP A 55 5.87 0.81 8.71
C ASP A 55 6.29 0.68 7.26
N ILE A 56 5.61 -0.18 6.50
CA ILE A 56 5.96 -0.53 5.13
C ILE A 56 4.72 -0.53 4.23
N LEU A 57 4.81 0.12 3.08
CA LEU A 57 3.82 0.07 2.00
C LEU A 57 4.45 -0.59 0.76
N VAL A 58 3.75 -1.54 0.15
CA VAL A 58 4.15 -2.19 -1.11
C VAL A 58 3.11 -1.89 -2.17
N SER A 59 3.31 -0.84 -2.97
CA SER A 59 2.41 -0.53 -4.10
C SER A 59 2.58 -1.54 -5.23
N LEU A 60 1.49 -1.89 -5.91
CA LEU A 60 1.50 -2.80 -7.05
C LEU A 60 1.26 -2.05 -8.36
N MET A 61 2.06 -2.36 -9.38
CA MET A 61 2.08 -1.77 -10.73
C MET A 61 2.54 -0.30 -10.78
N ALA A 62 1.88 0.55 -10.00
CA ALA A 62 2.23 1.96 -9.80
C ALA A 62 1.72 2.42 -8.42
N PRO A 63 2.41 3.35 -7.75
CA PRO A 63 1.91 3.97 -6.53
C PRO A 63 0.59 4.71 -6.76
N LYS A 64 -0.34 4.57 -5.81
CA LYS A 64 -1.61 5.31 -5.84
C LYS A 64 -1.39 6.71 -5.28
N GLU A 65 -2.17 7.67 -5.74
CA GLU A 65 -2.02 9.08 -5.34
C GLU A 65 -2.21 9.27 -3.82
N GLY A 66 -3.09 8.51 -3.19
CA GLY A 66 -3.30 8.52 -1.74
C GLY A 66 -2.10 8.04 -0.92
N ALA A 67 -1.09 7.42 -1.55
CA ALA A 67 0.17 7.08 -0.90
C ALA A 67 1.17 8.25 -0.86
N ARG A 68 0.91 9.38 -1.54
CA ARG A 68 1.85 10.51 -1.68
C ARG A 68 2.36 11.06 -0.34
N THR A 69 1.54 11.01 0.70
CA THR A 69 1.87 11.54 2.04
C THR A 69 2.49 10.49 2.97
N PHE A 70 2.63 9.24 2.53
CA PHE A 70 3.23 8.17 3.32
C PHE A 70 4.69 8.46 3.64
N LYS A 71 5.12 8.14 4.86
CA LYS A 71 6.47 8.44 5.40
C LYS A 71 7.28 7.23 5.84
N GLY A 72 6.68 6.02 5.80
CA GLY A 72 7.41 4.79 6.09
C GLY A 72 8.21 4.31 4.87
N ARG A 73 8.68 3.07 4.92
CA ARG A 73 9.41 2.47 3.79
C ARG A 73 8.44 2.08 2.68
N HIS A 74 8.67 2.57 1.48
CA HIS A 74 7.75 2.35 0.36
C HIS A 74 8.44 1.54 -0.73
N PHE A 75 7.85 0.42 -1.09
CA PHE A 75 8.29 -0.41 -2.19
C PHE A 75 7.27 -0.37 -3.32
N LEU A 76 7.77 -0.46 -4.55
CA LEU A 76 6.98 -0.80 -5.72
C LEU A 76 7.27 -2.24 -6.10
N GLY A 77 6.22 -3.04 -6.26
CA GLY A 77 6.26 -4.36 -6.87
C GLY A 77 5.36 -4.45 -8.11
N GLY A 78 5.31 -5.64 -8.70
CA GLY A 78 4.52 -5.88 -9.91
C GLY A 78 5.28 -5.53 -11.18
N ARG A 79 6.48 -6.12 -11.33
CA ARG A 79 7.38 -5.96 -12.48
C ARG A 79 6.88 -6.69 -13.74
N PHE A 80 5.66 -6.35 -14.16
CA PHE A 80 5.01 -6.91 -15.35
C PHE A 80 4.29 -5.84 -16.18
N VAL A 81 4.46 -4.54 -15.85
CA VAL A 81 3.89 -3.43 -16.61
C VAL A 81 4.63 -3.32 -17.96
N PRO A 82 3.95 -3.50 -19.11
CA PRO A 82 4.58 -3.32 -20.41
C PRO A 82 4.96 -1.85 -20.65
N ARG A 83 6.09 -1.60 -21.33
CA ARG A 83 6.56 -0.23 -21.68
C ARG A 83 5.50 0.60 -22.40
N ALA A 84 4.66 -0.03 -23.21
CA ALA A 84 3.55 0.65 -23.89
C ALA A 84 2.54 1.26 -22.91
N LEU A 85 2.21 0.55 -21.81
CA LEU A 85 1.32 1.08 -20.77
C LEU A 85 2.04 2.13 -19.92
N GLU A 86 3.30 1.90 -19.56
CA GLU A 86 4.11 2.87 -18.84
C GLU A 86 4.15 4.23 -19.56
N ASN A 87 4.46 4.22 -20.85
CA ASN A 87 4.52 5.43 -21.68
C ASN A 87 3.15 6.08 -21.86
N ARG A 88 2.11 5.27 -22.14
CA ARG A 88 0.74 5.76 -22.34
C ARG A 88 0.21 6.50 -21.12
N PHE A 89 0.49 5.98 -19.92
CA PHE A 89 0.01 6.55 -18.66
C PHE A 89 1.04 7.43 -17.95
N LYS A 90 2.22 7.65 -18.56
CA LYS A 90 3.33 8.46 -18.01
C LYS A 90 3.68 8.06 -16.57
N LEU A 91 3.75 6.75 -16.32
CA LEU A 91 3.92 6.22 -14.96
C LEU A 91 5.30 6.48 -14.38
N ASN A 92 6.31 6.75 -15.22
CA ASN A 92 7.70 7.03 -14.81
C ASN A 92 8.22 6.00 -13.78
N LEU A 93 8.09 4.71 -14.11
CA LEU A 93 8.36 3.66 -13.12
C LEU A 93 9.87 3.56 -12.83
N PRO A 94 10.27 3.35 -11.58
CA PRO A 94 11.67 3.14 -11.22
C PRO A 94 12.21 1.84 -11.84
N LYS A 95 13.50 1.84 -12.17
CA LYS A 95 14.20 0.65 -12.66
C LYS A 95 14.39 -0.34 -11.52
N HIS A 96 14.00 -1.58 -11.76
CA HIS A 96 14.31 -2.70 -10.87
C HIS A 96 15.74 -3.18 -11.12
N SER A 97 16.48 -3.52 -10.06
CA SER A 97 17.82 -4.07 -10.18
C SER A 97 17.76 -5.53 -10.65
N GLY A 98 18.65 -5.92 -11.58
CA GLY A 98 18.77 -7.30 -12.07
C GLY A 98 17.42 -7.99 -12.35
N VAL A 99 17.14 -9.03 -11.56
CA VAL A 99 15.90 -9.84 -11.61
C VAL A 99 14.94 -9.54 -10.45
N ASP A 100 15.21 -8.51 -9.65
CA ASP A 100 14.39 -8.15 -8.49
C ASP A 100 12.95 -7.86 -8.89
N GLN A 101 12.02 -8.30 -8.05
CA GLN A 101 10.57 -8.13 -8.24
C GLN A 101 10.00 -6.94 -7.48
N VAL A 102 10.85 -6.23 -6.74
CA VAL A 102 10.52 -5.03 -5.97
C VAL A 102 11.64 -4.00 -6.10
N VAL A 103 11.31 -2.73 -5.88
CA VAL A 103 12.25 -1.61 -5.77
C VAL A 103 11.76 -0.65 -4.69
N GLU A 104 12.66 -0.14 -3.84
CA GLU A 104 12.33 0.88 -2.83
C GLU A 104 12.22 2.26 -3.51
N LEU A 105 11.19 3.03 -3.14
CA LEU A 105 10.80 4.33 -3.71
C LEU A 105 11.37 5.52 -2.93
#